data_AF-A0AAW5ZXD2-F1
#
_entry.id   AF-A0AAW5ZXD2-F1
#
_cell.length_a   1.000
_cell.length_b   1.000
_cell.length_c   1.000
_cell.angle_alpha   90.00
_cell.angle_beta   90.00
_cell.angle_gamma   90.00
#
_symmetry.space_group_name_H-M   'P 1'
#
loop_
_entity.id
_entity.type
_entity.pdbx_description
1 polymer ?
#
loop_
_entity_poly.entity_id
_entity_poly.type
_entity_poly.pdbx_seq_one_letter_code
_entity_poly.pdbx_strand_id
1 'polypeptide(L)' 'IPGLHPDDHAHAQGTGTSGTARDSAWVRLLSPWAGPNHGFDMLPRAGMEVLIGHLGGDPDKMIVLGTVHGGPNR' A
#
# COMPACT_ATOMS: atom_id res chain seq x y z
N ILE A 1 0.64 9.83 -6.32
CA ILE A 1 0.40 9.28 -4.96
C ILE A 1 1.17 10.17 -3.98
N PRO A 2 0.57 10.61 -2.86
CA PRO A 2 1.28 11.40 -1.85
C PRO A 2 2.52 10.63 -1.37
N GLY A 3 3.67 11.30 -1.27
CA GLY A 3 4.94 10.64 -0.96
C GLY A 3 5.62 9.92 -2.14
N LEU A 4 5.22 10.20 -3.39
CA LEU A 4 6.08 10.05 -4.58
C LEU A 4 6.37 11.39 -5.26
N HIS A 5 5.86 12.51 -4.74
CA HIS A 5 6.14 13.80 -5.35
C HIS A 5 7.62 14.14 -5.13
N PRO A 6 8.40 14.50 -6.16
CA PRO A 6 9.82 14.78 -6.02
C PRO A 6 10.12 15.82 -4.92
N ASP A 7 9.24 16.81 -4.79
CA ASP A 7 9.37 17.88 -3.80
C ASP A 7 9.22 17.36 -2.35
N ASP A 8 8.44 16.29 -2.13
CA ASP A 8 8.27 15.67 -0.81
C ASP A 8 9.55 14.95 -0.36
N HIS A 9 10.47 14.64 -1.27
CA HIS A 9 11.73 13.96 -0.99
C HIS A 9 12.96 14.87 -1.13
N ALA A 10 12.77 16.15 -1.46
CA ALA A 10 13.87 17.10 -1.68
C ALA A 10 14.78 17.25 -0.44
N HIS A 11 14.22 17.08 0.76
CA HIS A 11 14.96 17.16 2.03
C HIS A 11 15.68 15.85 2.41
N ALA A 12 15.42 14.76 1.70
CA ALA A 12 15.89 13.43 2.06
C ALA A 12 17.31 13.11 1.55
N GLN A 13 18.02 14.05 0.90
CA GLN A 13 19.41 13.86 0.41
C GLN A 13 19.58 12.60 -0.47
N GLY A 14 18.56 12.25 -1.26
CA GLY A 14 18.55 11.04 -2.08
C GLY A 14 18.15 9.75 -1.36
N THR A 15 17.66 9.84 -0.11
CA THR A 15 17.02 8.73 0.59
C THR A 15 15.51 8.71 0.31
N GLY A 16 14.91 7.51 0.23
CA GLY A 16 13.49 7.34 -0.12
C GLY A 16 13.27 6.62 -1.46
N THR A 17 12.07 6.74 -2.02
CA THR A 17 11.68 6.10 -3.28
C THR A 17 12.44 6.75 -4.45
N SER A 18 13.11 5.93 -5.26
CA SER A 18 13.88 6.32 -6.45
C SER A 18 13.06 6.53 -7.74
N GLY A 19 11.73 6.44 -7.68
CA GLY A 19 10.83 6.37 -8.83
C GLY A 19 10.98 5.10 -9.68
N THR A 20 11.65 4.06 -9.18
CA THR A 20 11.90 2.81 -9.90
C THR A 20 10.96 1.70 -9.42
N ALA A 21 10.84 0.62 -10.21
CA ALA A 21 10.03 -0.54 -9.83
C ALA A 21 10.46 -1.19 -8.49
N ARG A 22 11.70 -0.94 -8.03
CA ARG A 22 12.21 -1.42 -6.75
C ARG A 22 11.66 -0.67 -5.54
N ASP A 23 10.99 0.46 -5.73
CA ASP A 23 10.38 1.23 -4.64
C ASP A 23 9.03 0.67 -4.19
N SER A 24 8.61 -0.45 -4.78
CA SER A 24 7.41 -1.19 -4.39
C SER A 24 7.79 -2.47 -3.66
N ALA A 25 6.99 -2.81 -2.65
CA ALA A 25 7.08 -4.08 -1.94
C ALA A 25 5.85 -4.94 -2.24
N TRP A 26 6.02 -6.26 -2.21
CA TRP A 26 4.88 -7.17 -2.17
C TRP A 26 4.21 -7.05 -0.80
N VAL A 27 2.92 -6.70 -0.80
CA VAL A 27 2.14 -6.55 0.42
C VAL A 27 1.02 -7.59 0.42
N ARG A 28 0.74 -8.16 1.60
CA ARG A 28 -0.36 -9.12 1.79
C ARG A 28 -1.71 -8.40 1.73
N LEU A 29 -2.70 -9.02 1.11
CA LEU A 29 -4.09 -8.57 1.13
C LEU A 29 -4.86 -9.28 2.24
N LEU A 30 -5.68 -8.54 2.98
CA LEU A 30 -6.69 -9.13 3.86
C LEU A 30 -7.80 -9.74 2.99
N SER A 31 -7.95 -11.06 3.08
CA SER A 31 -9.11 -11.78 2.52
C SER A 31 -10.12 -12.04 3.64
N PRO A 32 -11.35 -11.50 3.56
CA PRO A 32 -12.39 -11.77 4.55
C PRO A 32 -12.64 -13.28 4.69
N TRP A 33 -12.74 -13.73 5.94
CA TRP A 33 -13.05 -15.13 6.28
C TRP A 33 -12.01 -16.12 5.73
N ALA A 34 -10.75 -15.67 5.58
CA ALA A 34 -9.67 -16.52 5.13
C ALA A 34 -9.55 -17.79 5.98
N GLY A 35 -9.62 -18.93 5.30
CA GLY A 35 -9.41 -20.26 5.86
C GLY A 35 -8.95 -21.23 4.77
N PRO A 36 -8.67 -22.49 5.11
CA PRO A 36 -8.28 -23.50 4.13
C PRO A 36 -9.36 -23.63 3.04
N ASN A 37 -9.03 -23.28 1.80
CA ASN A 37 -9.93 -23.28 0.64
C ASN A 37 -11.25 -22.50 0.86
N HIS A 38 -11.24 -21.48 1.73
CA HIS A 38 -12.41 -20.68 2.07
C HIS A 38 -12.05 -19.20 2.23
N GLY A 39 -12.98 -18.33 1.88
CA GLY A 39 -12.85 -16.88 2.01
C GLY A 39 -13.35 -16.15 0.77
N PHE A 40 -13.13 -14.83 0.77
CA PHE A 40 -13.49 -13.96 -0.33
C PHE A 40 -12.27 -13.15 -0.77
N ASP A 41 -11.98 -13.16 -2.07
CA ASP A 41 -10.92 -12.34 -2.64
C ASP A 41 -11.50 -11.13 -3.38
N MET A 42 -11.20 -9.94 -2.88
CA MET A 42 -11.54 -8.66 -3.50
C MET A 42 -10.26 -7.92 -3.86
N LEU A 43 -9.65 -8.31 -4.98
CA LEU A 43 -8.38 -7.73 -5.43
C LEU A 43 -8.54 -6.25 -5.81
N PRO A 44 -7.76 -5.32 -5.22
CA PRO A 44 -7.70 -3.94 -5.66
C PRO A 44 -7.28 -3.83 -7.13
N ARG A 45 -7.79 -2.83 -7.85
CA ARG A 45 -7.40 -2.52 -9.22
C ARG A 45 -6.43 -1.35 -9.24
N ALA A 46 -5.65 -1.23 -10.32
CA ALA A 46 -4.77 -0.08 -10.52
C ALA A 46 -5.56 1.23 -10.41
N GLY A 47 -5.01 2.19 -9.66
CA GLY A 47 -5.65 3.48 -9.39
C GLY A 47 -6.60 3.50 -8.19
N MET A 48 -6.94 2.35 -7.60
CA MET A 48 -7.71 2.32 -6.35
C MET A 48 -6.83 2.72 -5.16
N GLU A 49 -7.37 3.58 -4.30
CA GLU A 49 -6.76 3.89 -3.02
C GLU A 49 -7.04 2.79 -2.00
N VAL A 50 -6.03 2.45 -1.21
CA VAL A 50 -6.07 1.37 -0.23
C VAL A 50 -5.67 1.84 1.15
N LEU A 51 -6.26 1.24 2.18
CA LEU A 51 -5.84 1.42 3.56
C LEU A 51 -4.80 0.35 3.92
N ILE A 52 -3.65 0.78 4.45
CA ILE A 52 -2.59 -0.12 4.93
C ILE A 52 -2.59 -0.16 6.46
N GLY A 53 -2.54 -1.38 7.01
CA GLY A 53 -2.25 -1.64 8.41
C GLY A 53 -0.88 -2.28 8.61
N HIS A 54 -0.35 -2.18 9.83
CA HIS A 54 0.95 -2.75 10.23
C HIS A 54 0.78 -3.71 11.39
N LEU A 55 1.23 -4.96 11.23
CA LEU A 55 1.14 -5.95 12.30
C LEU A 55 2.04 -5.55 13.48
N GLY A 56 1.44 -5.33 14.65
CA GLY A 56 2.18 -4.93 15.84
C GLY A 56 2.88 -3.57 15.73
N GLY A 57 2.43 -2.71 14.80
CA GLY A 57 3.05 -1.41 14.53
C GLY A 57 4.36 -1.48 13.73
N ASP A 58 4.72 -2.66 13.24
CA ASP A 58 5.95 -2.87 12.46
C ASP A 58 5.75 -2.46 10.99
N PRO A 59 6.44 -1.41 10.50
CA PRO A 59 6.31 -0.92 9.13
C PRO A 59 6.76 -1.95 8.08
N ASP A 60 7.59 -2.94 8.44
CA ASP A 60 8.01 -4.00 7.52
C ASP A 60 6.95 -5.11 7.38
N LYS A 61 5.88 -5.07 8.19
CA LYS A 61 4.80 -6.06 8.20
C LYS A 61 3.47 -5.45 7.77
N MET A 62 3.48 -4.84 6.60
CA MET A 62 2.30 -4.21 5.98
C MET A 62 1.25 -5.24 5.54
N ILE A 63 -0.03 -4.86 5.65
CA ILE A 63 -1.20 -5.58 5.12
C ILE A 63 -2.18 -4.56 4.53
N VAL A 64 -2.68 -4.83 3.31
CA VAL A 64 -3.81 -4.09 2.72
C VAL A 64 -5.09 -4.52 3.42
N LEU A 65 -5.76 -3.58 4.09
CA LEU A 65 -7.00 -3.85 4.83
C LEU A 65 -8.26 -3.79 3.95
N GLY A 66 -8.20 -3.01 2.87
CA GLY A 66 -9.30 -2.83 1.94
C GLY A 66 -9.10 -1.60 1.06
N THR A 67 -10.04 -1.37 0.15
CA THR A 67 -10.11 -0.15 -0.66
C THR A 67 -10.97 0.89 0.02
N VAL A 68 -10.65 2.16 -0.20
CA VAL A 68 -11.47 3.27 0.28
C VAL A 68 -12.14 3.97 -0.89
N HIS A 69 -13.35 4.47 -0.66
CA HIS A 69 -14.03 5.32 -1.64
C HIS A 69 -13.41 6.73 -1.54
N GLY A 70 -12.60 7.09 -2.51
CA GLY A 70 -11.94 8.39 -2.62
C GLY A 70 -11.86 8.85 -4.07
N GLY A 71 -11.77 10.18 -4.27
CA GLY A 71 -11.39 10.77 -5.55
C GLY A 71 -9.86 10.71 -5.76
N PRO A 72 -9.33 11.13 -6.93
CA PRO A 72 -7.90 11.23 -7.12
C PRO A 72 -7.31 12.07 -5.98
N ASN A 73 -6.49 11.43 -5.15
CA ASN A 73 -5.88 11.99 -3.95
C ASN A 73 -5.11 13.26 -4.37
N ARG A 74 -5.52 14.42 -3.84
CA ARG A 74 -5.01 15.75 -4.22
C ARG A 74 -3.84 16.16 -3.37
#